data_AF-A0A2N2SKT3-F1
#
_entry.id   AF-A0A2N2SKT3-F1
#
_cell.length_a   1.000
_cell.length_b   1.000
_cell.length_c   1.000
_cell.angle_alpha   90.00
_cell.angle_beta   90.00
_cell.angle_gamma   90.00
#
_symmetry.space_group_name_H-M   'P 1'
#
loop_
_entity.id
_entity.type
_entity.pdbx_description
1 polymer ?
#
loop_
_entity_poly.entity_id
_entity_poly.type
_entity_poly.pdbx_seq_one_letter_code
_entity_poly.pdbx_strand_id
1 'polypeptide(L)'
;GLAADWGGKGSFRKFVESLNTRPVEFNWNGSGGVAYDPSSSTAQPSQLPQAATADWSDKNLFKIAKQIHELTDVPLLTPEKYQNLIALIARDVAETPFNLMETGKRVRDRSKETGFPVSRADVNHVLRGLIMRGHTFEEGPNDAPSLAQSLANNVRSLCLREQIVLDEPTERAIRDWIGGIKGVRVV
;
A
#
# COMPACT_ATOMS: atom_id res chain seq x y z
N GLY A 1 -20.46 4.00 -16.62
CA GLY A 1 -19.23 4.31 -15.86
C GLY A 1 -18.10 3.49 -16.41
N LEU A 2 -16.91 4.06 -16.57
CA LEU A 2 -15.70 3.27 -16.88
C LEU A 2 -15.47 2.34 -15.69
N ALA A 3 -15.69 1.05 -15.89
CA ALA A 3 -15.44 0.06 -14.84
C ALA A 3 -13.96 0.11 -14.46
N ALA A 4 -13.67 0.30 -13.18
CA ALA A 4 -12.31 0.26 -12.63
C ALA A 4 -11.76 -1.17 -12.51
N ASP A 5 -12.41 -2.14 -13.16
CA ASP A 5 -12.07 -3.56 -13.08
C ASP A 5 -10.98 -3.98 -14.08
N TRP A 6 -10.47 -3.03 -14.88
CA TRP A 6 -9.41 -3.26 -15.85
C TRP A 6 -9.73 -4.41 -16.80
N GLY A 7 -10.96 -4.42 -17.34
CA GLY A 7 -11.41 -5.47 -18.26
C GLY A 7 -11.63 -6.82 -17.56
N GLY A 8 -12.17 -6.79 -16.35
CA GLY A 8 -12.40 -7.98 -15.52
C GLY A 8 -11.15 -8.57 -14.85
N LYS A 9 -10.00 -7.90 -14.91
CA LYS A 9 -8.73 -8.38 -14.33
C LYS A 9 -8.51 -7.93 -12.88
N GLY A 10 -9.31 -7.00 -12.39
CA GLY A 10 -9.34 -6.56 -10.99
C GLY A 10 -8.26 -5.55 -10.60
N SER A 11 -7.07 -5.60 -11.21
CA SER A 11 -6.03 -4.57 -11.05
C SER A 11 -5.33 -4.23 -12.38
N PHE A 12 -4.71 -3.05 -12.43
CA PHE A 12 -3.96 -2.60 -13.59
C PHE A 12 -2.80 -3.56 -13.92
N ARG A 13 -2.07 -4.01 -12.89
CA ARG A 13 -0.96 -4.96 -13.04
C ARG A 13 -1.40 -6.22 -13.75
N LYS A 14 -2.46 -6.86 -13.26
CA LYS A 14 -3.03 -8.08 -13.87
C LYS A 14 -3.51 -7.87 -15.29
N PHE A 15 -4.07 -6.70 -15.58
CA PHE A 15 -4.44 -6.33 -16.94
C PHE A 15 -3.22 -6.27 -17.84
N VAL A 16 -2.17 -5.54 -17.46
CA VAL A 16 -0.91 -5.46 -18.20
C VAL A 16 -0.26 -6.83 -18.38
N GLU A 17 -0.18 -7.64 -17.31
CA GLU A 17 0.37 -9.01 -17.35
C GLU A 17 -0.45 -9.96 -18.24
N SER A 18 -1.71 -9.62 -18.56
CA SER A 18 -2.52 -10.39 -19.50
C SER A 18 -2.33 -9.99 -20.96
N LEU A 19 -1.63 -8.87 -21.23
CA LEU A 19 -1.34 -8.39 -22.58
C LEU A 19 -0.02 -8.99 -23.08
N ASN A 20 0.12 -9.16 -24.39
CA ASN A 20 1.41 -9.44 -25.00
C ASN A 20 2.16 -8.12 -25.23
N THR A 21 2.99 -7.70 -24.27
CA THR A 21 3.68 -6.40 -24.29
C THR A 21 5.10 -6.44 -24.87
N ARG A 22 5.56 -7.59 -25.38
CA ARG A 22 6.93 -7.73 -25.89
C ARG A 22 7.21 -6.71 -27.01
N PRO A 23 8.42 -6.11 -27.04
CA PRO A 23 9.57 -6.42 -26.19
C PRO A 23 9.57 -5.72 -24.82
N VAL A 24 8.58 -4.89 -24.50
CA VAL A 24 8.52 -4.11 -23.25
C VAL A 24 8.28 -5.01 -22.05
N GLU A 25 9.16 -4.88 -21.05
CA GLU A 25 9.08 -5.54 -19.75
C GLU A 25 8.65 -4.56 -18.66
N PHE A 26 8.18 -5.08 -17.52
CA PHE A 26 7.68 -4.28 -16.41
C PHE A 26 8.36 -4.65 -15.10
N ASN A 27 8.85 -3.64 -14.37
CA ASN A 27 9.32 -3.77 -13.01
C ASN A 27 8.25 -3.25 -12.04
N TRP A 28 7.63 -4.15 -11.28
CA TRP A 28 6.56 -3.83 -10.32
C TRP A 28 7.06 -3.53 -8.90
N ASN A 29 8.37 -3.46 -8.67
CA ASN A 29 8.95 -3.27 -7.34
C ASN A 29 8.68 -1.87 -6.73
N GLY A 30 8.12 -0.94 -7.50
CA GLY A 30 7.69 0.39 -7.07
C GLY A 30 6.21 0.63 -7.35
N SER A 31 5.66 1.65 -6.70
CA SER A 31 4.24 1.98 -6.74
C SER A 31 3.78 2.38 -8.14
N GLY A 32 3.10 1.47 -8.84
CA GLY A 32 2.56 1.67 -10.18
C GLY A 32 3.35 1.03 -11.32
N GLY A 33 4.51 0.42 -11.02
CA GLY A 33 5.36 -0.25 -11.99
C GLY A 33 6.12 0.69 -12.95
N VAL A 34 7.25 0.22 -13.47
CA VAL A 34 8.04 0.90 -14.49
C VAL A 34 8.16 0.01 -15.71
N ALA A 35 7.71 0.49 -16.86
CA ALA A 35 7.92 -0.18 -18.15
C ALA A 35 9.32 0.15 -18.68
N TYR A 36 10.04 -0.84 -19.18
CA TYR A 36 11.36 -0.66 -19.78
C TYR A 36 11.55 -1.54 -21.01
N ASP A 37 12.41 -1.11 -21.92
CA ASP A 37 12.87 -1.91 -23.05
C ASP A 37 14.16 -2.64 -22.62
N PRO A 38 14.17 -3.99 -22.54
CA PRO A 38 15.35 -4.74 -22.12
C PRO A 38 16.52 -4.61 -23.10
N SER A 39 16.27 -4.20 -24.35
CA SER A 39 17.33 -3.93 -25.33
C SER A 39 18.00 -2.56 -25.13
N SER A 40 17.43 -1.69 -24.29
CA SER A 40 18.01 -0.39 -23.94
C SER A 40 18.93 -0.52 -22.73
N SER A 41 20.26 -0.45 -22.95
CA SER A 41 21.29 -0.52 -21.90
C SER A 41 21.18 0.57 -20.82
N THR A 42 20.38 1.62 -21.05
CA THR A 42 20.10 2.70 -20.10
C THR A 42 18.92 2.43 -19.16
N ALA A 43 18.17 1.33 -19.38
CA ALA A 43 16.91 1.06 -18.71
C ALA A 43 16.88 -0.28 -17.96
N GLN A 44 18.03 -0.74 -17.43
CA GLN A 44 18.01 -1.88 -16.52
C GLN A 44 17.22 -1.54 -15.26
N PRO A 45 16.23 -2.37 -14.86
CA PRO A 45 15.53 -2.17 -13.62
C PRO A 45 16.54 -2.25 -12.47
N SER A 46 16.53 -1.25 -11.59
CA SER A 46 17.02 -1.47 -10.25
C SER A 46 16.20 -2.62 -9.67
N GLN A 47 16.81 -3.81 -9.58
CA GLN A 47 16.35 -4.85 -8.67
C GLN A 47 16.06 -4.16 -7.33
N LEU A 48 15.00 -4.58 -6.62
CA LEU A 48 14.75 -4.16 -5.23
C LEU A 48 16.10 -3.90 -4.57
N PRO A 49 16.47 -2.63 -4.29
CA PRO A 49 17.77 -2.40 -3.70
C PRO A 49 17.78 -3.27 -2.45
N GLN A 50 18.85 -4.00 -2.23
CA GLN A 50 19.02 -4.86 -1.05
C GLN A 50 18.62 -4.10 0.25
N ALA A 51 18.76 -2.76 0.22
CA ALA A 51 18.22 -1.77 1.14
C ALA A 51 16.72 -1.93 1.49
N ALA A 52 15.81 -2.16 0.54
CA ALA A 52 14.38 -2.32 0.80
C ALA A 52 14.07 -3.54 1.68
N THR A 53 14.89 -4.60 1.62
CA THR A 53 14.82 -5.72 2.57
C THR A 53 15.53 -5.41 3.89
N ALA A 54 16.55 -4.55 3.88
CA ALA A 54 17.31 -4.16 5.07
C ALA A 54 16.47 -3.34 6.05
N ASP A 55 15.54 -2.53 5.53
CA ASP A 55 14.62 -1.71 6.31
C ASP A 55 13.63 -2.53 7.16
N TRP A 56 13.46 -3.84 6.88
CA TRP A 56 12.56 -4.72 7.62
C TRP A 56 13.30 -5.48 8.71
N SER A 57 12.95 -5.20 9.97
CA SER A 57 13.45 -5.93 11.14
C SER A 57 12.92 -7.37 11.20
N ASP A 58 11.65 -7.59 10.88
CA ASP A 58 11.02 -8.91 10.83
C ASP A 58 10.98 -9.45 9.39
N LYS A 59 11.83 -10.45 9.10
CA LYS A 59 11.91 -11.07 7.76
C LYS A 59 10.72 -11.97 7.45
N ASN A 60 10.03 -12.52 8.45
CA ASN A 60 8.84 -13.33 8.21
C ASN A 60 7.66 -12.44 7.83
N LEU A 61 7.47 -11.34 8.56
CA LEU A 61 6.48 -10.31 8.23
C LEU A 61 6.71 -9.77 6.81
N PHE A 62 7.96 -9.47 6.44
CA PHE A 62 8.29 -9.04 5.09
C PHE A 62 7.87 -10.03 4.00
N LYS A 63 8.07 -11.34 4.20
CA LYS A 63 7.67 -12.36 3.22
C LYS A 63 6.16 -12.35 2.98
N ILE A 64 5.38 -12.30 4.05
CA ILE A 64 3.91 -12.27 3.97
C ILE A 64 3.45 -10.96 3.32
N ALA A 65 3.97 -9.81 3.78
CA ALA A 65 3.63 -8.50 3.22
C ALA A 65 3.99 -8.40 1.73
N LYS A 66 5.15 -8.94 1.32
CA LYS A 66 5.57 -9.01 -0.08
C LYS A 66 4.62 -9.84 -0.93
N GLN A 67 4.22 -11.02 -0.45
CA GLN A 67 3.24 -11.86 -1.15
C GLN A 67 1.90 -11.13 -1.32
N ILE A 68 1.40 -10.48 -0.26
CA ILE A 68 0.17 -9.69 -0.33
C ILE A 68 0.33 -8.56 -1.35
N HIS A 69 1.42 -7.80 -1.28
CA HIS A 69 1.73 -6.72 -2.22
C HIS A 69 1.72 -7.19 -3.68
N GLU A 70 2.41 -8.29 -3.99
CA GLU A 70 2.52 -8.84 -5.34
C GLU A 70 1.16 -9.22 -5.94
N LEU A 71 0.20 -9.63 -5.11
CA LEU A 71 -1.12 -10.07 -5.54
C LEU A 71 -2.19 -8.97 -5.49
N THR A 72 -2.03 -7.97 -4.63
CA THR A 72 -3.07 -6.97 -4.32
C THR A 72 -2.69 -5.53 -4.67
N ASP A 73 -1.43 -5.28 -5.02
CA ASP A 73 -0.83 -3.96 -5.23
C ASP A 73 -0.83 -3.06 -3.97
N VAL A 74 -1.11 -3.61 -2.77
CA VAL A 74 -1.03 -2.88 -1.48
C VAL A 74 0.40 -2.39 -1.27
N PRO A 75 0.65 -1.10 -0.96
CA PRO A 75 1.99 -0.55 -0.83
C PRO A 75 2.91 -1.34 0.11
N LEU A 76 4.08 -1.76 -0.37
CA LEU A 76 5.06 -2.50 0.44
C LEU A 76 5.88 -1.56 1.37
N LEU A 77 5.18 -0.85 2.25
CA LEU A 77 5.78 0.04 3.26
C LEU A 77 6.13 -0.75 4.54
N THR A 78 7.15 -0.33 5.28
CA THR A 78 7.41 -0.92 6.61
C THR A 78 6.30 -0.56 7.61
N PRO A 79 6.15 -1.29 8.73
CA PRO A 79 5.18 -0.95 9.77
C PRO A 79 5.31 0.50 10.26
N GLU A 80 6.54 0.98 10.45
CA GLU A 80 6.82 2.35 10.90
C GLU A 80 6.36 3.39 9.88
N LYS A 81 6.56 3.11 8.58
CA LYS A 81 6.05 3.96 7.49
C LYS A 81 4.53 3.98 7.46
N TYR A 82 3.86 2.85 7.69
CA TYR A 82 2.40 2.80 7.79
C TYR A 82 1.87 3.60 8.98
N GLN A 83 2.45 3.41 10.18
CA GLN A 83 2.07 4.18 11.36
C GLN A 83 2.22 5.68 11.15
N ASN A 84 3.35 6.12 10.61
CA ASN A 84 3.58 7.52 10.31
C ASN A 84 2.60 8.06 9.25
N LEU A 85 2.37 7.32 8.17
CA LEU A 85 1.44 7.70 7.12
C LEU A 85 0.00 7.87 7.67
N ILE A 86 -0.46 6.92 8.47
CA ILE A 86 -1.81 6.94 9.06
C ILE A 86 -1.95 8.13 10.02
N ALA A 87 -0.93 8.40 10.86
CA ALA A 87 -0.91 9.56 11.74
C ALA A 87 -0.94 10.89 10.95
N LEU A 88 -0.21 10.98 9.83
CA LEU A 88 -0.23 12.16 8.96
C LEU A 88 -1.58 12.36 8.27
N ILE A 89 -2.24 11.28 7.85
CA ILE A 89 -3.60 11.34 7.28
C ILE A 89 -4.57 11.83 8.34
N ALA A 90 -4.57 11.22 9.53
CA ALA A 90 -5.43 11.61 10.65
C ALA A 90 -5.28 13.10 11.00
N ARG A 91 -4.02 13.58 11.06
CA ARG A 91 -3.72 15.00 11.30
C ARG A 91 -4.23 15.90 10.18
N ASP A 92 -3.96 15.53 8.91
CA ASP A 92 -4.35 16.36 7.76
C ASP A 92 -5.87 16.57 7.68
N VAL A 93 -6.65 15.49 7.86
CA VAL A 93 -8.12 15.56 7.77
C VAL A 93 -8.76 16.22 8.99
N ALA A 94 -8.06 16.29 10.12
CA ALA A 94 -8.49 17.09 11.27
C ALA A 94 -8.24 18.60 11.06
N GLU A 95 -7.25 18.96 10.24
CA GLU A 95 -6.86 20.35 9.98
C GLU A 95 -7.54 20.95 8.74
N THR A 96 -7.89 20.13 7.74
CA THR A 96 -8.38 20.57 6.43
C THR A 96 -9.42 19.59 5.89
N PRO A 97 -10.53 20.07 5.30
CA PRO A 97 -11.54 19.20 4.67
C PRO A 97 -10.92 18.23 3.67
N PHE A 98 -11.47 17.01 3.62
CA PHE A 98 -10.86 15.96 2.82
C PHE A 98 -11.02 16.24 1.33
N ASN A 99 -9.90 16.20 0.62
CA ASN A 99 -9.90 16.16 -0.84
C ASN A 99 -8.82 15.18 -1.27
N LEU A 100 -9.20 14.11 -1.97
CA LEU A 100 -8.27 13.03 -2.31
C LEU A 100 -6.96 13.53 -2.95
N MET A 101 -7.04 14.52 -3.85
CA MET A 101 -5.87 15.02 -4.56
C MET A 101 -4.98 15.89 -3.68
N GLU A 102 -5.58 16.83 -2.94
CA GLU A 102 -4.87 17.80 -2.10
C GLU A 102 -4.38 17.17 -0.79
N THR A 103 -5.20 16.37 -0.11
CA THR A 103 -4.80 15.56 1.05
C THR A 103 -3.64 14.64 0.67
N GLY A 104 -3.72 13.93 -0.46
CA GLY A 104 -2.64 13.07 -0.93
C GLY A 104 -1.33 13.83 -1.19
N LYS A 105 -1.41 15.06 -1.70
CA LYS A 105 -0.26 15.95 -1.89
C LYS A 105 0.35 16.38 -0.55
N ARG A 106 -0.45 16.96 0.35
CA ARG A 106 -0.01 17.47 1.66
C ARG A 106 0.58 16.37 2.54
N VAL A 107 -0.06 15.21 2.61
CA VAL A 107 0.43 14.05 3.38
C VAL A 107 1.77 13.56 2.83
N ARG A 108 1.91 13.47 1.50
CA ARG A 108 3.19 13.13 0.87
C ARG A 108 4.25 14.18 1.17
N ASP A 109 3.90 15.48 1.12
CA ASP A 109 4.79 16.58 1.50
C ASP A 109 5.34 16.38 2.91
N ARG A 110 4.45 16.24 3.88
CA ARG A 110 4.78 16.03 5.30
C ARG A 110 5.57 14.74 5.55
N SER A 111 5.30 13.66 4.81
CA SER A 111 6.02 12.39 4.99
C SER A 111 7.53 12.52 4.76
N LYS A 112 7.95 13.39 3.83
CA LYS A 112 9.37 13.65 3.57
C LYS A 112 10.04 14.34 4.76
N GLU A 113 9.32 15.20 5.46
CA GLU A 113 9.82 15.95 6.62
C GLU A 113 9.97 15.06 7.86
N THR A 114 9.18 13.99 7.97
CA THR A 114 9.22 13.04 9.10
C THR A 114 10.33 12.00 9.03
N GLY A 115 11.16 11.99 7.99
CA GLY A 115 12.18 10.95 7.78
C GLY A 115 11.65 9.61 7.26
N PHE A 116 10.32 9.48 7.09
CA PHE A 116 9.64 8.32 6.52
C PHE A 116 8.97 8.69 5.18
N PRO A 117 9.75 8.93 4.10
CA PRO A 117 9.18 9.35 2.83
C PRO A 117 8.29 8.25 2.24
N VAL A 118 7.09 8.66 1.81
CA VAL A 118 6.12 7.80 1.10
C VAL A 118 5.80 8.42 -0.26
N SER A 119 5.68 7.58 -1.29
CA SER A 119 5.36 8.08 -2.64
C SER A 119 3.92 8.60 -2.71
N ARG A 120 3.63 9.54 -3.61
CA ARG A 120 2.26 10.04 -3.78
C ARG A 120 1.30 8.94 -4.26
N ALA A 121 1.80 7.98 -5.03
CA ALA A 121 1.05 6.83 -5.48
C ALA A 121 0.61 5.95 -4.30
N ASP A 122 1.49 5.67 -3.34
CA ASP A 122 1.17 4.90 -2.14
C ASP A 122 0.18 5.62 -1.23
N VAL A 123 0.39 6.92 -1.00
CA VAL A 123 -0.57 7.73 -0.22
C VAL A 123 -1.95 7.65 -0.84
N ASN A 124 -2.06 7.83 -2.16
CA ASN A 124 -3.34 7.74 -2.86
C ASN A 124 -3.93 6.34 -2.86
N HIS A 125 -3.11 5.28 -2.93
CA HIS A 125 -3.59 3.91 -2.80
C HIS A 125 -4.25 3.69 -1.43
N VAL A 126 -3.60 4.14 -0.36
CA VAL A 126 -4.14 4.03 1.01
C VAL A 126 -5.44 4.82 1.16
N LEU A 127 -5.47 6.08 0.72
CA LEU A 127 -6.69 6.91 0.80
C LEU A 127 -7.85 6.30 0.00
N ARG A 128 -7.59 5.79 -1.21
CA ARG A 128 -8.60 5.11 -2.02
C ARG A 128 -9.07 3.81 -1.38
N GLY A 129 -8.16 3.04 -0.78
CA GLY A 129 -8.49 1.81 -0.07
C GLY A 129 -9.47 2.05 1.08
N LEU A 130 -9.26 3.11 1.85
CA LEU A 130 -10.18 3.52 2.92
C LEU A 130 -11.57 3.88 2.35
N ILE A 131 -11.63 4.72 1.31
CA ILE A 131 -12.89 5.15 0.69
C ILE A 131 -13.65 3.97 0.08
N MET A 132 -12.96 3.07 -0.65
CA MET A 132 -13.58 1.93 -1.31
C MET A 132 -14.19 0.92 -0.32
N ARG A 133 -13.80 0.97 0.95
CA ARG A 133 -14.38 0.18 2.03
C ARG A 133 -15.47 0.89 2.83
N GLY A 134 -15.88 2.08 2.37
CA GLY A 134 -16.96 2.86 2.97
C GLY A 134 -16.51 3.84 4.05
N HIS A 135 -15.21 4.09 4.20
CA HIS A 135 -14.75 5.16 5.09
C HIS A 135 -15.10 6.53 4.52
N THR A 136 -15.82 7.34 5.30
CA THR A 136 -16.13 8.73 4.98
C THR A 136 -15.30 9.65 5.86
N PHE A 137 -14.33 10.36 5.28
CA PHE A 137 -13.47 11.28 6.04
C PHE A 137 -14.22 12.48 6.63
N GLU A 138 -15.40 12.83 6.11
CA GLU A 138 -16.22 13.90 6.69
C GLU A 138 -16.97 13.46 7.96
N GLU A 139 -17.30 12.16 8.07
CA GLU A 139 -18.05 11.60 9.21
C GLU A 139 -17.12 10.97 10.25
N GLY A 140 -15.97 10.47 9.81
CA GLY A 140 -14.99 9.80 10.67
C GLY A 140 -15.47 8.42 11.16
N PRO A 141 -14.87 7.89 12.24
CA PRO A 141 -13.79 8.49 13.03
C PRO A 141 -12.45 8.52 12.28
N ASN A 142 -11.72 9.64 12.34
CA ASN A 142 -10.47 9.84 11.61
C ASN A 142 -9.20 9.71 12.48
N ASP A 143 -9.32 9.20 13.71
CA ASP A 143 -8.16 8.94 14.54
C ASP A 143 -7.31 7.79 13.96
N ALA A 144 -6.01 7.80 14.28
CA ALA A 144 -5.06 6.85 13.72
C ALA A 144 -5.43 5.37 13.99
N PRO A 145 -5.83 4.95 15.20
CA PRO A 145 -6.32 3.59 15.46
C PRO A 145 -7.49 3.18 14.54
N SER A 146 -8.51 4.04 14.39
CA SER A 146 -9.66 3.77 13.53
C SER A 146 -9.26 3.61 12.07
N LEU A 147 -8.43 4.52 11.55
CA LEU A 147 -7.93 4.45 10.18
C LEU A 147 -7.06 3.21 9.93
N ALA A 148 -6.21 2.83 10.89
CA ALA A 148 -5.40 1.62 10.80
C ALA A 148 -6.26 0.36 10.75
N GLN A 149 -7.30 0.28 11.58
CA GLN A 149 -8.24 -0.84 11.57
C GLN A 149 -9.00 -0.92 10.24
N SER A 150 -9.50 0.22 9.73
CA SER A 150 -10.16 0.30 8.42
C SER A 150 -9.25 -0.13 7.28
N LEU A 151 -7.97 0.27 7.31
CA LEU A 151 -6.98 -0.12 6.31
C LEU A 151 -6.63 -1.61 6.40
N ALA A 152 -6.46 -2.17 7.61
CA ALA A 152 -6.23 -3.61 7.80
C ALA A 152 -7.41 -4.45 7.27
N ASN A 153 -8.64 -3.99 7.51
CA ASN A 153 -9.86 -4.62 6.97
C ASN A 153 -9.92 -4.53 5.44
N ASN A 154 -9.45 -3.43 4.85
CA ASN A 154 -9.31 -3.31 3.40
C ASN A 154 -8.32 -4.35 2.85
N VAL A 155 -7.12 -4.45 3.45
CA VAL A 155 -6.10 -5.44 3.04
C VAL A 155 -6.64 -6.87 3.15
N ARG A 156 -7.35 -7.19 4.25
CA ARG A 156 -8.02 -8.48 4.43
C ARG A 156 -9.02 -8.78 3.30
N SER A 157 -9.81 -7.78 2.92
CA SER A 157 -10.79 -7.91 1.83
C SER A 157 -10.13 -8.12 0.46
N LEU A 158 -8.99 -7.46 0.22
CA LEU A 158 -8.18 -7.69 -0.98
C LEU A 158 -7.61 -9.12 -0.99
N CYS A 159 -7.10 -9.60 0.14
CA CYS A 159 -6.60 -10.97 0.26
C CYS A 159 -7.68 -12.01 -0.10
N LEU A 160 -8.90 -11.85 0.43
CA LEU A 160 -10.03 -12.71 0.10
C LEU A 160 -10.39 -12.67 -1.39
N ARG A 161 -10.40 -11.48 -2.00
CA ARG A 161 -10.64 -11.33 -3.45
C ARG A 161 -9.59 -12.08 -4.28
N GLU A 162 -8.35 -12.04 -3.82
CA GLU A 162 -7.21 -12.71 -4.45
C GLU A 162 -7.04 -14.18 -4.06
N GLN A 163 -8.00 -14.75 -3.32
CA GLN A 163 -7.98 -16.14 -2.85
C GLN A 163 -6.74 -16.48 -2.00
N ILE A 164 -6.16 -15.47 -1.34
CA ILE A 164 -5.10 -15.66 -0.34
C ILE A 164 -5.73 -16.27 0.91
N VAL A 165 -5.12 -17.35 1.43
CA VAL A 165 -5.55 -18.00 2.68
C VAL A 165 -5.30 -17.05 3.86
N LEU A 166 -6.37 -16.71 4.59
CA LEU A 166 -6.30 -15.91 5.81
C LEU A 166 -6.29 -16.82 7.05
N ASP A 167 -5.18 -17.52 7.25
CA ASP A 167 -4.93 -18.24 8.49
C ASP A 167 -4.50 -17.26 9.61
N GLU A 168 -4.43 -17.75 10.86
CA GLU A 168 -4.06 -16.90 12.00
C GLU A 168 -2.70 -16.18 11.82
N PRO A 169 -1.64 -16.81 11.27
CA PRO A 169 -0.39 -16.12 10.95
C PRO A 169 -0.58 -14.96 9.98
N THR A 170 -1.36 -15.13 8.91
CA THR A 170 -1.59 -14.09 7.90
C THR A 170 -2.43 -12.96 8.46
N GLU A 171 -3.49 -13.25 9.22
CA GLU A 171 -4.29 -12.22 9.87
C GLU A 171 -3.48 -11.42 10.89
N ARG A 172 -2.62 -12.09 11.68
CA ARG A 172 -1.69 -11.43 12.60
C ARG A 172 -0.70 -10.55 11.84
N ALA A 173 -0.11 -11.05 10.76
CA ALA A 173 0.81 -10.30 9.92
C ALA A 173 0.17 -9.03 9.36
N ILE A 174 -1.09 -9.09 8.89
CA ILE A 174 -1.80 -7.89 8.40
C ILE A 174 -1.97 -6.84 9.51
N ARG A 175 -2.36 -7.25 10.72
CA ARG A 175 -2.48 -6.30 11.85
C ARG A 175 -1.13 -5.71 12.26
N ASP A 176 -0.11 -6.54 12.38
CA ASP A 176 1.22 -6.12 12.81
C ASP A 176 1.89 -5.23 11.74
N TRP A 177 1.59 -5.48 10.46
CA TRP A 177 2.05 -4.67 9.34
C TRP A 177 1.40 -3.30 9.27
N ILE A 178 0.07 -3.23 9.34
CA ILE A 178 -0.68 -1.98 9.13
C ILE A 178 -0.81 -1.15 10.42
N GLY A 179 -1.12 -1.81 11.54
CA GLY A 179 -1.27 -1.13 12.83
C GLY A 179 0.06 -0.91 13.56
N GLY A 180 1.09 -1.68 13.22
CA GLY A 180 2.36 -1.72 13.96
C GLY A 180 2.20 -1.99 15.46
N ILE A 181 1.07 -2.59 15.86
CA ILE A 181 0.82 -3.01 17.24
C ILE A 181 1.65 -4.28 17.46
N LYS A 182 2.93 -4.12 17.77
CA LYS A 182 3.68 -5.21 18.41
C LYS A 182 2.98 -5.49 19.73
N GLY A 183 2.45 -6.70 19.87
CA GLY A 183 1.56 -7.12 20.94
C GLY A 183 1.83 -6.42 22.27
N VAL A 184 0.82 -5.67 22.71
CA VAL A 184 0.68 -5.36 24.14
C VAL A 184 0.68 -6.71 24.84
N ARG A 185 1.76 -7.03 25.55
CA ARG A 185 1.71 -8.07 26.56
C ARG A 185 0.71 -7.59 27.58
N VAL A 186 -0.45 -8.24 27.60
CA VAL A 186 -1.31 -8.22 28.78
C VAL A 186 -0.47 -8.89 29.86
N VAL A 187 0.14 -8.07 30.72
CA VAL A 187 0.64 -8.49 32.04
C VAL A 187 -0.50 -8.44 33.03
#